data_AF-A0AAX2R940-F1
#
_entry.id   AF-A0AAX2R940-F1
#
_cell.length_a   1.000
_cell.length_b   1.000
_cell.length_c   1.000
_cell.angle_alpha   90.00
_cell.angle_beta   90.00
_cell.angle_gamma   90.00
#
_symmetry.space_group_name_H-M   'P 1'
#
loop_
_entity.id
_entity.type
_entity.pdbx_description
1 polymer ?
#
loop_
_entity_poly.entity_id
_entity_poly.type
_entity_poly.pdbx_seq_one_letter_code
_entity_poly.pdbx_strand_id
1 'polypeptide(L)'
;MSLLLAPLLVLYVLPAAYAASKVGPHYGFLAGCATMAAVLAAQTALLAWGTAWLKRRRGGIGQPETAAQAVPADSPDDEPADDADDADDAPDVPLRYGEHARFKQVDPMAGDARSDVARYFYDNAKQTIESYVDVETGHGDSGASMVSMAELAVEDGAPAAPPDQTLTVFVSNDGAWSGFRVGDDSFRFRHGAITRLRLTRVIPIRWKGGYTVTLWFDVPNRKSGADYVSYSTWFDLAVEYSGRRTRALTHACREIASVLGVAFDVDETSDD
;
A
#
# COMPACT_ATOMS: atom_id res chain seq x y z
N MET A 1 -5.35 30.72 -27.06
CA MET A 1 -5.05 29.32 -26.70
C MET A 1 -3.53 29.10 -26.60
N SER A 2 -2.82 29.83 -25.71
CA SER A 2 -1.35 29.70 -25.56
C SER A 2 -0.79 30.03 -24.16
N LEU A 3 -1.61 30.35 -23.15
CA LEU A 3 -1.10 30.77 -21.84
C LEU A 3 -0.97 29.65 -20.79
N LEU A 4 -1.55 28.46 -21.03
CA LEU A 4 -1.50 27.32 -20.10
C LEU A 4 -0.35 26.33 -20.37
N LEU A 5 0.33 26.44 -21.51
CA LEU A 5 1.45 25.54 -21.88
C LEU A 5 2.78 25.97 -21.24
N ALA A 6 2.96 27.26 -20.97
CA ALA A 6 4.20 27.79 -20.38
C ALA A 6 4.52 27.24 -18.98
N PRO A 7 3.59 27.19 -18.00
CA PRO A 7 3.92 26.69 -16.66
C PRO A 7 4.21 25.18 -16.64
N LEU A 8 3.50 24.40 -17.46
CA LEU A 8 3.73 22.95 -17.60
C LEU A 8 5.10 22.64 -18.20
N LEU A 9 5.53 23.43 -19.19
CA LEU A 9 6.84 23.27 -19.81
C LEU A 9 7.98 23.67 -18.86
N VAL A 10 7.77 24.68 -18.02
CA VAL A 10 8.74 25.08 -16.97
C VAL A 10 8.88 23.99 -15.90
N LEU A 11 7.76 23.41 -15.43
CA LEU A 11 7.77 22.29 -14.48
C LEU A 11 8.46 21.05 -15.04
N TYR A 12 8.32 20.77 -16.33
CA TYR A 12 8.96 19.63 -16.99
C TYR A 12 10.48 19.79 -17.09
N VAL A 13 10.96 21.00 -17.38
CA VAL A 13 12.38 21.28 -17.64
C VAL A 13 13.19 21.54 -16.36
N LEU A 14 12.53 21.97 -15.28
CA LEU A 14 13.16 22.30 -13.99
C LEU A 14 14.06 21.19 -13.42
N PRO A 15 13.63 19.92 -13.34
CA PRO A 15 14.48 18.84 -12.83
C PRO A 15 15.72 18.59 -13.69
N ALA A 16 15.57 18.66 -15.01
CA ALA A 16 16.67 18.47 -15.96
C ALA A 16 17.68 19.64 -15.90
N ALA A 17 17.20 20.87 -15.76
CA ALA A 17 18.03 22.05 -15.60
C ALA A 17 18.78 22.06 -14.25
N TYR A 18 18.12 21.62 -13.17
CA TYR A 18 18.73 21.48 -11.85
C TYR A 18 19.85 20.44 -11.84
N ALA A 19 19.59 19.25 -12.41
CA ALA A 19 20.61 18.20 -12.53
C ALA A 19 21.80 18.65 -13.40
N ALA A 20 21.53 19.28 -14.54
CA ALA A 20 22.57 19.82 -15.42
C ALA A 20 23.41 20.92 -14.75
N SER A 21 22.79 21.79 -13.93
CA SER A 21 23.49 22.84 -13.17
C SER A 21 24.41 22.28 -12.08
N LYS A 22 24.18 21.06 -11.59
CA LYS A 22 25.07 20.38 -10.63
C LYS A 22 26.21 19.66 -11.32
N VAL A 23 25.99 19.11 -12.52
CA VAL A 23 27.01 18.32 -13.23
C VAL A 23 27.92 19.19 -14.11
N GLY A 24 27.37 20.20 -14.77
CA GLY A 24 28.10 21.07 -15.71
C GLY A 24 29.36 21.75 -15.12
N PRO A 25 29.32 22.31 -13.90
CA PRO A 25 30.49 22.94 -13.28
C PRO A 25 31.63 21.97 -12.96
N HIS A 26 31.34 20.68 -12.77
CA HIS A 26 32.32 19.67 -12.35
C HIS A 26 32.87 18.84 -13.51
N TYR A 27 32.08 18.66 -14.58
CA TYR A 27 32.40 17.73 -15.67
C TYR A 27 32.35 18.39 -17.07
N GLY A 28 32.13 19.70 -17.13
CA GLY A 28 32.12 20.47 -18.38
C GLY A 28 30.74 20.60 -19.02
N PHE A 29 30.62 21.58 -19.91
CA PHE A 29 29.36 21.97 -20.54
C PHE A 29 28.65 20.82 -21.28
N LEU A 30 29.41 19.98 -22.00
CA LEU A 30 28.86 18.82 -22.72
C LEU A 30 28.27 17.76 -21.78
N ALA A 31 28.87 17.55 -20.60
CA ALA A 31 28.33 16.65 -19.59
C ALA A 31 27.03 17.19 -18.98
N GLY A 32 26.93 18.52 -18.80
CA GLY A 32 25.69 19.18 -18.40
C GLY A 32 24.56 18.98 -19.42
N CYS A 33 24.83 19.18 -20.71
CA CYS A 33 23.86 18.95 -21.78
C CYS A 33 23.43 17.47 -21.89
N ALA A 34 24.37 16.53 -21.77
CA ALA A 34 24.07 15.10 -21.79
C ALA A 34 23.16 14.70 -20.61
N THR A 35 23.43 15.24 -19.42
CA THR A 35 22.59 15.02 -18.23
C THR A 35 21.17 15.56 -18.44
N MET A 36 21.05 16.74 -19.03
CA MET A 36 19.75 17.34 -19.35
C MET A 36 18.94 16.45 -20.31
N ALA A 37 19.57 15.97 -21.39
CA ALA A 37 18.92 15.09 -22.36
C ALA A 37 18.50 13.74 -21.75
N ALA A 38 19.34 13.16 -20.89
CA ALA A 38 19.05 11.90 -20.21
C ALA A 38 17.84 12.02 -19.25
N VAL A 39 17.77 13.10 -18.46
CA VAL A 39 16.64 13.34 -17.54
C VAL A 39 15.34 13.55 -18.31
N LEU A 40 15.37 14.34 -19.39
CA LEU A 40 14.19 14.56 -20.23
C LEU A 40 13.74 13.26 -20.92
N ALA A 41 14.67 12.43 -21.39
CA ALA A 41 14.35 11.13 -21.98
C ALA A 41 13.71 10.17 -20.96
N ALA A 42 14.22 10.13 -19.73
CA ALA A 42 13.67 9.31 -18.65
C ALA A 42 12.25 9.78 -18.25
N GLN A 43 12.05 11.10 -18.12
CA GLN A 43 10.72 11.66 -17.85
C GLN A 43 9.72 11.35 -18.98
N THR A 44 10.17 11.42 -20.24
CA THR A 44 9.33 11.08 -21.40
C THR A 44 8.96 9.60 -21.40
N ALA A 45 9.90 8.73 -21.06
CA ALA A 45 9.66 7.28 -20.95
C ALA A 45 8.66 6.95 -19.83
N LEU A 46 8.77 7.59 -18.67
CA LEU A 46 7.82 7.42 -17.56
C LEU A 46 6.41 7.88 -17.93
N LEU A 47 6.28 9.03 -18.62
CA LEU A 47 4.99 9.52 -19.11
C LEU A 47 4.39 8.61 -20.19
N ALA A 48 5.21 8.11 -21.12
CA ALA A 48 4.78 7.17 -22.15
C ALA A 48 4.34 5.83 -21.53
N TRP A 49 5.05 5.36 -20.50
CA TRP A 49 4.70 4.14 -19.79
C TRP A 49 3.40 4.30 -18.99
N GLY A 50 3.23 5.39 -18.26
CA GLY A 50 1.99 5.68 -17.51
C GLY A 50 0.77 5.79 -18.43
N THR A 51 0.91 6.45 -19.59
CA THR A 51 -0.18 6.57 -20.58
C THR A 51 -0.49 5.24 -21.27
N ALA A 52 0.53 4.41 -21.56
CA ALA A 52 0.33 3.07 -22.10
C ALA A 52 -0.36 2.14 -21.10
N TRP A 53 -0.03 2.23 -19.81
CA TRP A 53 -0.68 1.50 -18.73
C TRP A 53 -2.16 1.89 -18.57
N LEU A 54 -2.45 3.20 -18.56
CA LEU A 54 -3.82 3.74 -18.56
C LEU A 54 -4.63 3.26 -19.79
N LYS A 55 -4.00 3.21 -20.97
CA LYS A 55 -4.67 2.77 -22.20
C LYS A 55 -4.94 1.25 -22.23
N ARG A 56 -4.05 0.42 -21.67
CA ARG A 56 -4.31 -1.02 -21.48
C ARG A 56 -5.47 -1.27 -20.53
N ARG A 57 -5.56 -0.47 -19.44
CA ARG A 57 -6.66 -0.57 -18.47
C ARG A 57 -8.02 -0.20 -19.09
N ARG A 58 -8.03 0.74 -20.05
CA ARG A 58 -9.25 1.17 -20.76
C ARG A 58 -9.63 0.28 -21.96
N GLY A 59 -8.67 -0.43 -22.56
CA GLY A 59 -8.91 -1.36 -23.68
C GLY A 59 -9.45 -2.75 -23.28
N GLY A 60 -9.45 -3.08 -21.98
CA GLY A 60 -9.99 -4.35 -21.46
C GLY A 60 -11.51 -4.34 -21.17
N ILE A 61 -12.19 -3.20 -21.35
CA ILE A 61 -13.64 -3.10 -21.18
C ILE A 61 -14.28 -3.34 -22.55
N GLY A 62 -14.60 -4.61 -22.82
CA GLY A 62 -15.43 -5.00 -23.95
C GLY A 62 -16.80 -4.32 -23.87
N GLN A 63 -17.23 -3.79 -25.00
CA GLN A 63 -18.59 -3.36 -25.30
C GLN A 63 -19.60 -4.46 -24.96
N PRO A 64 -20.75 -4.13 -24.33
CA PRO A 64 -21.96 -4.89 -24.54
C PRO A 64 -23.03 -4.04 -25.22
N GLU A 65 -23.67 -4.74 -26.15
CA GLU A 65 -24.74 -4.31 -27.00
C GLU A 65 -26.03 -4.04 -26.21
N THR A 66 -26.85 -3.21 -26.82
CA THR A 66 -28.19 -2.81 -26.42
C THR A 66 -29.11 -4.00 -26.11
N ALA A 67 -29.53 -4.13 -24.86
CA ALA A 67 -30.79 -4.79 -24.51
C ALA A 67 -31.44 -4.01 -23.36
N ALA A 68 -32.52 -3.30 -23.68
CA ALA A 68 -33.34 -2.60 -22.71
C ALA A 68 -34.28 -3.58 -22.00
N GLN A 69 -34.34 -3.54 -20.66
CA GLN A 69 -35.62 -3.54 -19.94
C GLN A 69 -35.50 -3.21 -18.44
N ALA A 70 -36.34 -2.24 -18.06
CA ALA A 70 -36.99 -1.95 -16.78
C ALA A 70 -36.13 -1.63 -15.52
N VAL A 71 -36.00 -0.33 -15.29
CA VAL A 71 -35.70 0.32 -14.01
C VAL A 71 -36.95 0.28 -13.11
N PRO A 72 -36.84 -0.03 -11.81
CA PRO A 72 -37.60 0.64 -10.78
C PRO A 72 -36.71 1.71 -10.13
N ALA A 73 -37.19 2.94 -10.16
CA ALA A 73 -36.59 4.07 -9.47
C ALA A 73 -37.00 4.04 -7.99
N ASP A 74 -36.03 4.16 -7.10
CA ASP A 74 -35.99 5.00 -5.88
C ASP A 74 -34.75 4.57 -5.07
N SER A 75 -33.64 5.34 -5.07
CA SER A 75 -33.34 6.51 -4.19
C SER A 75 -32.86 6.07 -2.79
N PRO A 76 -32.19 6.95 -2.04
CA PRO A 76 -30.88 7.60 -2.20
C PRO A 76 -29.87 7.01 -1.17
N ASP A 77 -28.58 7.34 -1.23
CA ASP A 77 -27.66 7.43 -0.06
C ASP A 77 -26.22 7.62 -0.58
N ASP A 78 -25.98 8.77 -1.20
CA ASP A 78 -24.64 9.36 -1.33
C ASP A 78 -24.67 10.67 -0.52
N GLU A 79 -24.78 10.53 0.80
CA GLU A 79 -24.42 11.58 1.77
C GLU A 79 -23.28 11.03 2.64
N PRO A 80 -22.28 11.87 3.01
CA PRO A 80 -21.25 11.45 3.93
C PRO A 80 -21.91 11.34 5.31
N ALA A 81 -22.14 10.11 5.78
CA ALA A 81 -22.43 9.90 7.18
C ALA A 81 -21.17 10.31 7.97
N ASP A 82 -21.25 11.49 8.58
CA ASP A 82 -20.51 11.86 9.78
C ASP A 82 -20.82 10.82 10.87
N ASP A 83 -20.14 9.68 10.84
CA ASP A 83 -20.08 8.75 11.97
C ASP A 83 -18.68 8.14 12.00
N ALA A 84 -17.77 8.87 12.66
CA ALA A 84 -16.51 8.32 13.14
C ALA A 84 -16.71 7.34 14.31
N ASP A 85 -17.94 6.89 14.59
CA ASP A 85 -18.29 6.03 15.71
C ASP A 85 -19.25 4.86 15.35
N ASP A 86 -19.45 4.55 14.07
CA ASP A 86 -20.01 3.25 13.71
C ASP A 86 -18.93 2.18 13.90
N ALA A 87 -18.98 1.54 15.08
CA ALA A 87 -18.27 0.32 15.37
C ALA A 87 -18.42 -0.64 14.19
N ASP A 88 -17.27 -1.05 13.66
CA ASP A 88 -17.13 -1.97 12.55
C ASP A 88 -17.92 -3.26 12.83
N ASP A 89 -19.14 -3.38 12.29
CA ASP A 89 -20.00 -4.57 12.45
C ASP A 89 -19.41 -5.84 11.79
N ALA A 90 -18.24 -5.72 11.15
CA ALA A 90 -17.50 -6.86 10.62
C ALA A 90 -16.93 -7.70 11.79
N PRO A 91 -17.18 -9.02 11.82
CA PRO A 91 -16.64 -9.87 12.87
C PRO A 91 -15.11 -9.85 12.84
N ASP A 92 -14.50 -9.89 14.02
CA ASP A 92 -13.05 -9.99 14.16
C ASP A 92 -12.51 -11.20 13.38
N VAL A 93 -11.37 -11.01 12.70
CA VAL A 93 -10.68 -12.13 12.06
C VAL A 93 -10.13 -13.06 13.14
N PRO A 94 -10.44 -14.37 13.10
CA PRO A 94 -10.01 -15.30 14.14
C PRO A 94 -8.48 -15.38 14.18
N LEU A 95 -7.92 -15.22 15.38
CA LEU A 95 -6.50 -15.47 15.61
C LEU A 95 -6.24 -16.97 15.61
N ARG A 96 -5.38 -17.42 14.69
CA ARG A 96 -5.01 -18.82 14.50
C ARG A 96 -3.63 -19.07 15.10
N TYR A 97 -3.42 -20.28 15.62
CA TYR A 97 -2.16 -20.70 16.23
C TYR A 97 -1.55 -21.80 15.38
N GLY A 98 -0.47 -21.46 14.69
CA GLY A 98 0.36 -22.42 13.96
C GLY A 98 1.53 -22.93 14.81
N GLU A 99 2.32 -23.80 14.21
CA GLU A 99 3.48 -24.44 14.82
C GLU A 99 4.53 -23.42 15.30
N HIS A 100 4.84 -22.43 14.45
CA HIS A 100 5.89 -21.45 14.73
C HIS A 100 5.38 -20.03 14.99
N ALA A 101 4.14 -19.73 14.66
CA ALA A 101 3.57 -18.40 14.83
C ALA A 101 2.06 -18.42 15.10
N ARG A 102 1.59 -17.37 15.76
CA ARG A 102 0.19 -16.98 15.75
C ARG A 102 -0.05 -16.02 14.59
N PHE A 103 -1.17 -16.13 13.91
CA PHE A 103 -1.43 -15.37 12.68
C PHE A 103 -2.91 -15.10 12.45
N LYS A 104 -3.18 -14.08 11.63
CA LYS A 104 -4.50 -13.79 11.05
C LYS A 104 -4.37 -13.72 9.53
N GLN A 105 -5.41 -14.19 8.84
CA GLN A 105 -5.57 -14.09 7.40
C GLN A 105 -6.57 -12.98 7.10
N VAL A 106 -6.10 -11.89 6.52
CA VAL A 106 -6.86 -10.67 6.30
C VAL A 106 -7.04 -10.45 4.80
N ASP A 107 -8.26 -10.16 4.37
CA ASP A 107 -8.54 -9.70 3.01
C ASP A 107 -8.75 -8.18 3.03
N PRO A 108 -7.78 -7.38 2.53
CA PRO A 108 -7.89 -5.92 2.52
C PRO A 108 -9.07 -5.37 1.71
N MET A 109 -9.72 -6.21 0.89
CA MET A 109 -10.77 -5.82 -0.03
C MET A 109 -12.09 -6.59 0.15
N ALA A 110 -12.19 -7.42 1.18
CA ALA A 110 -13.40 -8.14 1.59
C ALA A 110 -14.15 -8.82 0.42
N GLY A 111 -13.45 -9.69 -0.31
CA GLY A 111 -14.00 -10.55 -1.36
C GLY A 111 -14.09 -9.93 -2.74
N ASP A 112 -13.45 -8.78 -2.98
CA ASP A 112 -13.26 -8.27 -4.36
C ASP A 112 -12.20 -9.11 -5.08
N ALA A 113 -12.63 -10.25 -5.62
CA ALA A 113 -11.79 -11.34 -6.12
C ALA A 113 -10.86 -10.99 -7.30
N ARG A 114 -10.81 -9.73 -7.73
CA ARG A 114 -9.90 -9.23 -8.77
C ARG A 114 -8.88 -8.22 -8.26
N SER A 115 -8.83 -8.00 -6.95
CA SER A 115 -7.96 -6.99 -6.37
C SER A 115 -6.57 -7.55 -6.07
N ASP A 116 -5.55 -6.91 -6.64
CA ASP A 116 -4.13 -7.13 -6.34
C ASP A 116 -3.67 -6.38 -5.08
N VAL A 117 -4.60 -5.84 -4.28
CA VAL A 117 -4.30 -4.99 -3.12
C VAL A 117 -3.53 -5.72 -2.04
N ALA A 118 -3.81 -7.00 -1.77
CA ALA A 118 -3.04 -7.76 -0.78
C ALA A 118 -1.56 -7.87 -1.18
N ARG A 119 -1.30 -8.19 -2.46
CA ARG A 119 0.04 -8.23 -3.03
C ARG A 119 0.70 -6.85 -3.02
N TYR A 120 -0.04 -5.82 -3.44
CA TYR A 120 0.44 -4.45 -3.47
C TYR A 120 0.79 -3.92 -2.07
N PHE A 121 -0.06 -4.21 -1.08
CA PHE A 121 0.22 -3.91 0.33
C PHE A 121 1.49 -4.61 0.78
N TYR A 122 1.61 -5.92 0.52
CA TYR A 122 2.77 -6.71 0.91
C TYR A 122 4.08 -6.16 0.32
N ASP A 123 4.11 -5.89 -0.98
CA ASP A 123 5.31 -5.41 -1.67
C ASP A 123 5.74 -4.03 -1.14
N ASN A 124 4.78 -3.10 -0.97
CA ASN A 124 5.08 -1.76 -0.47
C ASN A 124 5.41 -1.76 1.03
N ALA A 125 4.73 -2.58 1.84
CA ALA A 125 5.06 -2.74 3.26
C ALA A 125 6.48 -3.29 3.41
N LYS A 126 6.84 -4.34 2.65
CA LYS A 126 8.19 -4.89 2.63
C LYS A 126 9.23 -3.82 2.32
N GLN A 127 9.07 -3.13 1.19
CA GLN A 127 10.00 -2.08 0.76
C GLN A 127 10.13 -0.96 1.80
N THR A 128 9.02 -0.57 2.40
CA THR A 128 8.96 0.50 3.41
C THR A 128 9.66 0.07 4.70
N ILE A 129 9.41 -1.15 5.18
CA ILE A 129 10.01 -1.71 6.40
C ILE A 129 11.52 -1.92 6.20
N GLU A 130 11.94 -2.46 5.05
CA GLU A 130 13.34 -2.68 4.68
C GLU A 130 14.19 -1.39 4.70
N SER A 131 13.56 -0.23 4.55
CA SER A 131 14.28 1.05 4.62
C SER A 131 14.70 1.46 6.04
N TYR A 132 14.13 0.84 7.08
CA TYR A 132 14.39 1.16 8.48
C TYR A 132 14.91 -0.01 9.31
N VAL A 133 14.53 -1.25 8.97
CA VAL A 133 14.92 -2.45 9.73
C VAL A 133 15.37 -3.57 8.81
N ASP A 134 16.21 -4.46 9.35
CA ASP A 134 16.62 -5.67 8.65
C ASP A 134 15.43 -6.62 8.47
N VAL A 135 15.27 -7.11 7.24
CA VAL A 135 14.19 -8.02 6.86
C VAL A 135 14.77 -9.31 6.29
N GLU A 136 14.21 -10.43 6.72
CA GLU A 136 14.50 -11.74 6.17
C GLU A 136 13.36 -12.17 5.24
N THR A 137 13.66 -12.35 3.95
CA THR A 137 12.69 -12.82 2.97
C THR A 137 12.65 -14.34 2.95
N GLY A 138 11.45 -14.89 2.87
CA GLY A 138 11.16 -16.31 2.70
C GLY A 138 10.33 -16.58 1.46
N HIS A 139 10.43 -17.80 0.94
CA HIS A 139 9.58 -18.31 -0.13
C HIS A 139 9.17 -19.75 0.18
N GLY A 140 7.93 -20.13 -0.16
CA GLY A 140 7.33 -21.40 0.24
C GLY A 140 7.37 -21.57 1.76
N ASP A 141 7.69 -22.77 2.24
CA ASP A 141 7.75 -23.09 3.66
C ASP A 141 9.14 -22.85 4.30
N SER A 142 9.88 -21.86 3.78
CA SER A 142 11.16 -21.47 4.40
C SER A 142 10.97 -21.01 5.86
N GLY A 143 12.03 -21.09 6.67
CA GLY A 143 11.96 -20.68 8.08
C GLY A 143 11.54 -19.22 8.31
N ALA A 144 11.70 -18.33 7.32
CA ALA A 144 11.23 -16.95 7.39
C ALA A 144 9.70 -16.82 7.23
N SER A 145 9.03 -17.84 6.67
CA SER A 145 7.58 -17.86 6.50
C SER A 145 6.81 -17.90 7.80
N MET A 146 7.33 -18.64 8.79
CA MET A 146 6.71 -18.94 10.09
C MET A 146 5.32 -19.61 10.06
N VAL A 147 4.59 -19.52 8.95
CA VAL A 147 3.29 -20.14 8.71
C VAL A 147 3.39 -20.93 7.41
N SER A 148 3.04 -22.21 7.45
CA SER A 148 3.09 -23.10 6.28
C SER A 148 1.85 -22.97 5.40
N MET A 149 1.98 -23.33 4.12
CA MET A 149 0.81 -23.35 3.21
C MET A 149 -0.29 -24.31 3.67
N ALA A 150 0.09 -25.40 4.34
CA ALA A 150 -0.86 -26.36 4.91
C ALA A 150 -1.71 -25.71 6.02
N GLU A 151 -1.09 -24.92 6.89
CA GLU A 151 -1.81 -24.19 7.95
C GLU A 151 -2.75 -23.13 7.34
N LEU A 152 -2.34 -22.45 6.27
CA LEU A 152 -3.19 -21.47 5.59
C LEU A 152 -4.43 -22.08 4.93
N ALA A 153 -4.36 -23.33 4.49
CA ALA A 153 -5.47 -24.03 3.81
C ALA A 153 -6.55 -24.56 4.75
N VAL A 154 -6.29 -24.63 6.07
CA VAL A 154 -7.25 -25.13 7.06
C VAL A 154 -8.18 -24.00 7.49
N GLU A 155 -9.28 -23.78 6.80
CA GLU A 155 -10.34 -22.90 7.28
C GLU A 155 -11.51 -23.76 7.78
N ASP A 156 -11.90 -23.61 9.05
CA ASP A 156 -12.99 -24.37 9.66
C ASP A 156 -14.32 -24.01 8.97
N GLY A 157 -14.68 -24.77 7.92
CA GLY A 157 -15.99 -24.74 7.29
C GLY A 157 -16.23 -23.71 6.18
N ALA A 158 -15.23 -22.89 5.82
CA ALA A 158 -15.30 -21.95 4.71
C ALA A 158 -14.26 -22.28 3.61
N PRO A 159 -14.54 -21.96 2.33
CA PRO A 159 -13.54 -22.13 1.27
C PRO A 159 -12.40 -21.16 1.49
N ALA A 160 -11.19 -21.69 1.67
CA ALA A 160 -9.96 -20.92 1.81
C ALA A 160 -9.91 -19.81 0.75
N ALA A 161 -9.86 -18.55 1.22
CA ALA A 161 -9.71 -17.40 0.34
C ALA A 161 -8.47 -17.58 -0.55
N PRO A 162 -8.49 -17.11 -1.81
CA PRO A 162 -7.36 -17.30 -2.72
C PRO A 162 -6.08 -16.77 -2.06
N PRO A 163 -4.99 -17.56 -2.05
CA PRO A 163 -3.80 -17.25 -1.25
C PRO A 163 -3.08 -15.97 -1.73
N ASP A 164 -3.28 -15.58 -2.99
CA ASP A 164 -2.75 -14.33 -3.56
C ASP A 164 -3.61 -13.09 -3.25
N GLN A 165 -4.81 -13.28 -2.71
CA GLN A 165 -5.75 -12.20 -2.36
C GLN A 165 -5.80 -11.98 -0.84
N THR A 166 -5.16 -12.86 -0.07
CA THR A 166 -5.17 -12.83 1.38
C THR A 166 -3.79 -12.44 1.90
N LEU A 167 -3.75 -11.42 2.74
CA LEU A 167 -2.56 -11.02 3.47
C LEU A 167 -2.55 -11.75 4.82
N THR A 168 -1.54 -12.59 5.03
CA THR A 168 -1.30 -13.19 6.34
C THR A 168 -0.35 -12.30 7.11
N VAL A 169 -0.74 -11.91 8.32
CA VAL A 169 0.12 -11.23 9.30
C VAL A 169 0.39 -12.19 10.45
N PHE A 170 1.64 -12.26 10.90
CA PHE A 170 2.03 -13.22 11.93
C PHE A 170 3.01 -12.64 12.95
N VAL A 171 3.01 -13.24 14.14
CA VAL A 171 4.05 -13.08 15.16
C VAL A 171 4.51 -14.45 15.60
N SER A 172 5.82 -14.66 15.65
CA SER A 172 6.39 -15.94 16.07
C SER A 172 6.01 -16.27 17.52
N ASN A 173 5.88 -17.56 17.82
CA ASN A 173 5.45 -18.04 19.14
C ASN A 173 6.47 -17.68 20.24
N ASP A 174 7.75 -17.56 19.90
CA ASP A 174 8.82 -17.08 20.78
C ASP A 174 8.85 -15.53 20.92
N GLY A 175 8.00 -14.81 20.18
CA GLY A 175 7.91 -13.36 20.19
C GLY A 175 9.10 -12.64 19.54
N ALA A 176 10.02 -13.35 18.89
CA ALA A 176 11.21 -12.75 18.31
C ALA A 176 10.96 -12.03 16.97
N TRP A 177 9.94 -12.46 16.23
CA TRP A 177 9.69 -12.07 14.86
C TRP A 177 8.24 -11.67 14.61
N SER A 178 8.06 -10.72 13.70
CA SER A 178 6.78 -10.42 13.08
C SER A 178 6.95 -10.38 11.57
N GLY A 179 5.87 -10.56 10.84
CA GLY A 179 6.00 -10.59 9.39
C GLY A 179 4.68 -10.69 8.67
N PHE A 180 4.83 -10.71 7.35
CA PHE A 180 3.72 -10.81 6.41
C PHE A 180 3.99 -11.94 5.42
N ARG A 181 2.91 -12.52 4.90
CA ARG A 181 2.94 -13.51 3.83
C ARG A 181 1.77 -13.29 2.87
N VAL A 182 2.03 -13.42 1.57
CA VAL A 182 1.02 -13.44 0.49
C VAL A 182 1.41 -14.53 -0.49
N GLY A 183 0.50 -15.49 -0.71
CA GLY A 183 0.82 -16.69 -1.49
C GLY A 183 2.03 -17.41 -0.93
N ASP A 184 3.02 -17.65 -1.79
CA ASP A 184 4.27 -18.31 -1.42
C ASP A 184 5.34 -17.36 -0.85
N ASP A 185 5.15 -16.05 -0.94
CA ASP A 185 6.15 -15.08 -0.53
C ASP A 185 5.91 -14.62 0.90
N SER A 186 6.98 -14.54 1.68
CA SER A 186 6.95 -14.07 3.06
C SER A 186 8.14 -13.19 3.37
N PHE A 187 7.99 -12.35 4.38
CA PHE A 187 9.13 -11.73 5.02
C PHE A 187 8.89 -11.55 6.51
N ARG A 188 9.97 -11.56 7.29
CA ARG A 188 9.95 -11.31 8.73
C ARG A 188 10.97 -10.26 9.13
N PHE A 189 10.66 -9.56 10.21
CA PHE A 189 11.48 -8.54 10.84
C PHE A 189 11.37 -8.66 12.36
N ARG A 190 12.26 -7.99 13.09
CA ARG A 190 12.23 -8.05 14.56
C ARG A 190 10.90 -7.56 15.10
N HIS A 191 10.28 -8.36 15.95
CA HIS A 191 9.04 -7.96 16.63
C HIS A 191 9.30 -6.68 17.44
N GLY A 192 8.31 -5.78 17.48
CA GLY A 192 8.42 -4.47 18.12
C GLY A 192 9.16 -3.40 17.32
N ALA A 193 9.64 -3.69 16.10
CA ALA A 193 10.23 -2.69 15.21
C ALA A 193 9.23 -1.60 14.78
N ILE A 194 7.99 -2.01 14.48
CA ILE A 194 6.89 -1.10 14.18
C ILE A 194 6.22 -0.75 15.51
N THR A 195 5.98 0.54 15.72
CA THR A 195 5.40 1.05 16.98
C THR A 195 3.98 1.58 16.79
N ARG A 196 3.62 1.96 15.56
CA ARG A 196 2.29 2.48 15.22
C ARG A 196 1.93 2.20 13.76
N LEU A 197 0.65 1.99 13.50
CA LEU A 197 0.04 1.86 12.18
C LEU A 197 -1.03 2.96 12.03
N ARG A 198 -1.10 3.62 10.87
CA ARG A 198 -2.21 4.52 10.55
C ARG A 198 -2.71 4.26 9.14
N LEU A 199 -4.02 4.30 8.98
CA LEU A 199 -4.67 4.38 7.68
C LEU A 199 -5.19 5.81 7.47
N THR A 200 -4.64 6.52 6.49
CA THR A 200 -5.10 7.87 6.12
C THR A 200 -5.95 7.79 4.86
N ARG A 201 -7.15 8.36 4.92
CA ARG A 201 -8.03 8.59 3.78
C ARG A 201 -7.60 9.89 3.11
N VAL A 202 -7.28 9.84 1.83
CA VAL A 202 -6.94 11.03 1.04
C VAL A 202 -8.17 11.40 0.24
N ILE A 203 -8.82 12.53 0.56
CA ILE A 203 -10.06 13.01 -0.05
C ILE A 203 -9.79 14.36 -0.75
N PRO A 204 -9.39 14.36 -2.02
CA PRO A 204 -9.02 15.55 -2.75
C PRO A 204 -10.20 16.13 -3.52
N ILE A 205 -10.17 17.44 -3.78
CA ILE A 205 -11.26 18.15 -4.48
C ILE A 205 -11.39 17.71 -5.96
N ARG A 206 -10.28 17.36 -6.62
CA ARG A 206 -10.21 17.23 -8.10
C ARG A 206 -10.13 15.80 -8.63
N TRP A 207 -9.99 14.80 -7.78
CA TRP A 207 -9.93 13.39 -8.18
C TRP A 207 -10.55 12.52 -7.09
N LYS A 208 -10.71 11.23 -7.38
CA LYS A 208 -11.49 10.34 -6.51
C LYS A 208 -10.93 10.14 -5.10
N GLY A 209 -9.65 10.44 -4.86
CA GLY A 209 -9.00 10.11 -3.60
C GLY A 209 -8.54 8.66 -3.52
N GLY A 210 -7.87 8.34 -2.42
CA GLY A 210 -7.24 7.05 -2.19
C GLY A 210 -6.90 6.86 -0.72
N TYR A 211 -5.94 5.97 -0.46
CA TYR A 211 -5.55 5.63 0.91
C TYR A 211 -4.04 5.56 1.01
N THR A 212 -3.54 5.93 2.18
CA THR A 212 -2.13 5.86 2.52
C THR A 212 -1.98 5.10 3.83
N VAL A 213 -1.06 4.15 3.89
CA VAL A 213 -0.69 3.45 5.13
C VAL A 213 0.60 4.05 5.64
N THR A 214 0.58 4.53 6.88
CA THR A 214 1.77 5.08 7.56
C THR A 214 2.23 4.13 8.67
N LEU A 215 3.53 3.88 8.71
CA LEU A 215 4.21 3.07 9.71
C LEU A 215 5.19 3.94 10.50
N TRP A 216 5.21 3.76 11.82
CA TRP A 216 6.23 4.36 12.69
C TRP A 216 7.19 3.30 13.20
N PHE A 217 8.44 3.72 13.38
CA PHE A 217 9.54 2.90 13.83
C PHE A 217 10.33 3.67 14.88
N ASP A 218 10.74 3.00 15.94
CA ASP A 218 11.75 3.54 16.85
C ASP A 218 13.10 2.88 16.52
N VAL A 219 14.03 3.68 15.99
CA VAL A 219 15.34 3.18 15.57
C VAL A 219 16.42 3.70 16.53
N PRO A 220 17.37 2.86 16.98
CA PRO A 220 18.46 3.30 17.84
C PRO A 220 19.24 4.46 17.21
N ASN A 221 19.46 5.54 17.97
CA ASN A 221 20.22 6.67 17.50
C ASN A 221 21.70 6.31 17.41
N ARG A 222 22.23 6.25 16.18
CA ARG A 222 23.65 5.95 15.93
C ARG A 222 24.61 6.99 16.53
N LYS A 223 24.13 8.18 16.91
CA LYS A 223 24.94 9.27 17.48
C LYS A 223 24.92 9.31 19.02
N SER A 224 23.85 8.84 19.65
CA SER A 224 23.76 8.71 21.11
C SER A 224 23.17 7.33 21.43
N GLY A 225 24.02 6.39 21.83
CA GLY A 225 23.65 4.98 21.98
C GLY A 225 22.59 4.65 23.05
N ALA A 226 22.02 5.66 23.70
CA ALA A 226 20.95 5.53 24.69
C ALA A 226 19.60 6.13 24.22
N ASP A 227 19.57 6.83 23.09
CA ASP A 227 18.34 7.47 22.58
C ASP A 227 17.78 6.70 21.37
N TYR A 228 16.46 6.70 21.24
CA TYR A 228 15.77 6.26 20.03
C TYR A 228 15.27 7.47 19.25
N VAL A 229 15.27 7.38 17.92
CA VAL A 229 14.66 8.37 17.04
C VAL A 229 13.46 7.72 16.39
N SER A 230 12.29 8.33 16.57
CA SER A 230 11.06 7.91 15.90
C SER A 230 11.07 8.38 14.45
N TYR A 231 10.90 7.44 13.53
CA TYR A 231 10.74 7.70 12.11
C TYR A 231 9.35 7.28 11.68
N SER A 232 8.77 8.00 10.71
CA SER A 232 7.54 7.61 10.04
C SER A 232 7.76 7.55 8.55
N THR A 233 7.14 6.58 7.90
CA THR A 233 7.14 6.44 6.45
C THR A 233 5.80 5.88 6.01
N TRP A 234 5.46 6.09 4.74
CA TRP A 234 4.15 5.74 4.22
C TRP A 234 4.24 5.18 2.81
N PHE A 235 3.18 4.49 2.42
CA PHE A 235 2.95 4.07 1.06
C PHE A 235 1.46 4.20 0.71
N ASP A 236 1.17 4.51 -0.54
CA ASP A 236 -0.22 4.58 -1.02
C ASP A 236 -0.75 3.17 -1.26
N LEU A 237 -2.07 3.01 -1.21
CA LEU A 237 -2.77 1.84 -1.72
C LEU A 237 -3.31 2.22 -3.09
N ALA A 238 -3.01 1.43 -4.13
CA ALA A 238 -3.35 1.73 -5.53
C ALA A 238 -4.85 1.54 -5.86
N VAL A 239 -5.73 1.99 -4.98
CA VAL A 239 -7.19 1.92 -5.09
C VAL A 239 -7.84 3.28 -4.85
N GLU A 240 -8.90 3.54 -5.61
CA GLU A 240 -9.70 4.75 -5.44
C GLU A 240 -10.51 4.68 -4.14
N TYR A 241 -10.75 5.83 -3.54
CA TYR A 241 -11.64 5.97 -2.40
C TYR A 241 -13.06 5.46 -2.69
N SER A 242 -13.66 4.82 -1.69
CA SER A 242 -15.08 4.49 -1.60
C SER A 242 -15.42 4.09 -0.17
N GLY A 243 -16.66 4.33 0.29
CA GLY A 243 -17.08 3.96 1.65
C GLY A 243 -16.88 2.47 1.96
N ARG A 244 -17.22 1.58 1.01
CA ARG A 244 -17.02 0.12 1.15
C ARG A 244 -15.54 -0.23 1.36
N ARG A 245 -14.63 0.36 0.58
CA ARG A 245 -13.18 0.12 0.71
C ARG A 245 -12.62 0.72 1.99
N THR A 246 -13.14 1.87 2.41
CA THR A 246 -12.73 2.49 3.68
C THR A 246 -13.00 1.56 4.85
N ARG A 247 -14.19 0.95 4.91
CA ARG A 247 -14.54 -0.04 5.94
C ARG A 247 -13.63 -1.27 5.87
N ALA A 248 -13.50 -1.89 4.70
CA ALA A 248 -12.66 -3.07 4.52
C ALA A 248 -11.19 -2.84 4.87
N LEU A 249 -10.61 -1.71 4.42
CA LEU A 249 -9.21 -1.37 4.72
C LEU A 249 -9.01 -0.99 6.18
N THR A 250 -9.97 -0.31 6.80
CA THR A 250 -9.93 0.03 8.23
C THR A 250 -9.94 -1.24 9.07
N HIS A 251 -10.86 -2.15 8.79
CA HIS A 251 -10.93 -3.47 9.44
C HIS A 251 -9.60 -4.21 9.27
N ALA A 252 -9.13 -4.35 8.03
CA ALA A 252 -7.89 -5.04 7.72
C ALA A 252 -6.66 -4.45 8.44
N CYS A 253 -6.53 -3.12 8.45
CA CYS A 253 -5.43 -2.44 9.15
C CYS A 253 -5.54 -2.61 10.67
N ARG A 254 -6.75 -2.58 11.23
CA ARG A 254 -6.98 -2.86 12.66
C ARG A 254 -6.55 -4.29 13.01
N GLU A 255 -6.90 -5.26 12.18
CA GLU A 255 -6.53 -6.66 12.36
C GLU A 255 -5.00 -6.86 12.31
N ILE A 256 -4.34 -6.21 11.34
CA ILE A 256 -2.88 -6.18 11.22
C ILE A 256 -2.25 -5.60 12.48
N ALA A 257 -2.71 -4.43 12.92
CA ALA A 257 -2.19 -3.78 14.12
C ALA A 257 -2.40 -4.65 15.38
N SER A 258 -3.54 -5.35 15.47
CA SER A 258 -3.84 -6.26 16.59
C SER A 258 -2.82 -7.40 16.71
N VAL A 259 -2.41 -7.99 15.57
CA VAL A 259 -1.42 -9.08 15.55
C VAL A 259 -0.03 -8.55 15.87
N LEU A 260 0.34 -7.40 15.29
CA LEU A 260 1.62 -6.75 15.56
C LEU A 260 1.74 -6.18 16.98
N GLY A 261 0.62 -6.00 17.68
CA GLY A 261 0.57 -5.42 19.03
C GLY A 261 0.87 -3.92 19.05
N VAL A 262 0.45 -3.19 18.02
CA VAL A 262 0.73 -1.74 17.86
C VAL A 262 -0.54 -0.91 17.90
N ALA A 263 -0.41 0.38 18.22
CA ALA A 263 -1.53 1.30 18.13
C ALA A 263 -1.97 1.48 16.66
N PHE A 264 -3.29 1.58 16.46
CA PHE A 264 -3.91 1.84 15.15
C PHE A 264 -4.77 3.10 15.20
N ASP A 265 -4.61 3.97 14.21
CA ASP A 265 -5.47 5.13 14.02
C ASP A 265 -5.97 5.21 12.59
N VAL A 266 -7.12 5.84 12.43
CA VAL A 266 -7.65 6.28 11.14
C VAL A 266 -7.59 7.78 11.10
N ASP A 267 -7.16 8.32 9.97
CA ASP A 267 -7.01 9.75 9.75
C ASP A 267 -7.60 10.12 8.40
N GLU A 268 -7.89 11.41 8.22
CA GLU A 268 -8.46 11.94 6.99
C GLU A 268 -7.73 13.22 6.60
N THR A 269 -7.33 13.31 5.34
CA THR A 269 -6.68 14.50 4.79
C THR A 269 -7.37 14.93 3.50
N SER A 270 -7.65 16.23 3.42
CA SER A 270 -8.14 16.90 2.22
C SER A 270 -7.08 17.86 1.69
N ASP A 271 -6.78 17.80 0.39
CA ASP A 271 -6.00 18.83 -0.28
C ASP A 271 -6.94 19.98 -0.70
N ASP A 272 -6.72 21.18 -0.16
CA ASP A 272 -7.37 22.45 -0.57
C ASP A 272 -6.91 22.95 -1.96
#